data_AF-A0A1M3BS98-F1
#
_entry.id   AF-A0A1M3BS98-F1
#
_cell.length_a   1.000
_cell.length_b   1.000
_cell.length_c   1.000
_cell.angle_alpha   90.00
_cell.angle_beta   90.00
_cell.angle_gamma   90.00
#
_symmetry.space_group_name_H-M   'P 1'
#
loop_
_entity.id
_entity.type
_entity.pdbx_description
1 polymer ?
#
loop_
_entity_poly.entity_id
_entity_poly.type
_entity_poly.pdbx_seq_one_letter_code
_entity_poly.pdbx_strand_id
1 'polypeptide(L)' 'MANKVKKKRNKQYRGVDAAMTKPAVTRISAANRSKFGQWWFERKRILKPVLITAAIVVGITWLIFELVRIANQ' A
#
# COMPACT_ATOMS: atom_id res chain seq x y z
N MET A 1 -59.56 14.44 29.01
CA MET A 1 -59.33 13.51 27.87
C MET A 1 -57.85 13.14 27.85
N ALA A 2 -57.52 11.88 28.13
CA ALA A 2 -56.13 11.46 28.34
C ALA A 2 -55.31 11.51 27.03
N ASN A 3 -54.14 12.13 27.10
CA ASN A 3 -53.22 12.37 25.99
C ASN A 3 -52.62 11.02 25.51
N LYS A 4 -53.07 10.50 24.36
CA LYS A 4 -52.54 9.24 23.78
C LYS A 4 -51.19 9.49 23.11
N VAL A 5 -50.12 9.53 23.90
CA VAL A 5 -48.76 9.61 23.36
C VAL A 5 -48.39 8.28 22.72
N LYS A 6 -48.17 8.30 21.39
CA LYS A 6 -47.84 7.11 20.60
C LYS A 6 -46.45 6.58 21.03
N LYS A 7 -46.39 5.34 21.52
CA LYS A 7 -45.13 4.71 21.98
C LYS A 7 -44.13 4.62 20.83
N LYS A 8 -42.90 5.13 21.02
CA LYS A 8 -41.81 5.03 20.05
C LYS A 8 -41.52 3.55 19.73
N ARG A 9 -41.47 3.21 18.44
CA ARG A 9 -41.17 1.85 17.96
C ARG A 9 -39.66 1.63 18.09
N ASN A 10 -39.26 0.94 19.16
CA ASN A 10 -37.85 0.59 19.43
C ASN A 10 -37.58 -0.90 19.15
N LYS A 11 -38.47 -1.59 18.43
CA LYS A 11 -38.27 -3.01 18.12
C LYS A 11 -37.08 -3.14 17.18
N GLN A 12 -36.03 -3.81 17.65
CA GLN A 12 -34.91 -4.24 16.82
C GLN A 12 -35.48 -5.07 15.65
N TYR A 13 -35.14 -4.71 14.42
CA TYR A 13 -35.54 -5.48 13.25
C TYR A 13 -34.85 -6.85 13.31
N ARG A 14 -35.64 -7.91 13.43
CA ARG A 14 -35.20 -9.31 13.46
C ARG A 14 -35.93 -10.04 12.33
N GLY A 15 -35.20 -10.78 11.49
CA GLY A 15 -35.74 -11.49 10.33
C GLY A 15 -34.67 -11.78 9.28
N VAL A 16 -34.99 -12.65 8.32
CA VAL A 16 -34.07 -13.03 7.22
C VAL A 16 -33.68 -11.79 6.39
N ASP A 17 -34.62 -10.86 6.20
CA ASP A 17 -34.39 -9.59 5.48
C ASP A 17 -33.48 -8.61 6.24
N ALA A 18 -33.42 -8.70 7.57
CA ALA A 18 -32.51 -7.88 8.37
C ALA A 18 -31.04 -8.32 8.18
N ALA A 19 -30.80 -9.54 7.71
CA ALA A 19 -29.47 -10.02 7.38
C ALA A 19 -28.96 -9.50 6.03
N MET A 20 -29.84 -9.01 5.15
CA MET A 20 -29.47 -8.41 3.86
C MET A 20 -28.95 -6.97 4.00
N THR A 21 -29.24 -6.30 5.12
CA THR A 21 -28.81 -4.91 5.39
C THR A 21 -27.47 -4.82 6.10
N LYS A 22 -26.75 -5.95 6.27
CA LYS A 22 -25.45 -5.94 6.94
C LYS A 22 -24.44 -5.18 6.08
N PRO A 23 -23.76 -4.15 6.60
CA PRO A 23 -22.70 -3.50 5.84
C PRO A 23 -21.57 -4.50 5.59
N ALA A 24 -20.98 -4.44 4.40
CA ALA A 24 -19.75 -5.17 4.11
C ALA A 24 -18.63 -4.59 4.99
N VAL A 25 -18.26 -5.29 6.06
CA VAL A 25 -17.19 -4.88 6.96
C VAL A 25 -15.85 -5.28 6.34
N THR A 26 -15.16 -4.35 5.70
CA THR A 26 -13.77 -4.53 5.28
C THR A 26 -12.85 -4.39 6.48
N ARG A 27 -12.28 -5.51 6.94
CA ARG A 27 -11.25 -5.50 7.97
C ARG A 27 -9.90 -5.15 7.35
N ILE A 28 -9.38 -3.98 7.70
CA ILE A 28 -8.06 -3.53 7.28
C ILE A 28 -7.07 -3.98 8.36
N SER A 29 -6.17 -4.91 8.02
CA SER A 29 -5.04 -5.28 8.88
C SER A 29 -3.75 -4.64 8.36
N ALA A 30 -2.95 -4.12 9.28
CA ALA A 30 -1.60 -3.68 8.94
C ALA A 30 -0.74 -4.91 8.60
N ALA A 31 0.05 -4.81 7.53
CA ALA A 31 1.04 -5.83 7.23
C ALA A 31 2.12 -5.82 8.32
N ASN A 32 2.31 -6.94 9.02
CA ASN A 32 3.40 -7.09 9.96
C ASN A 32 4.72 -7.19 9.17
N ARG A 33 5.52 -6.12 9.19
CA ARG A 33 6.82 -6.04 8.50
C ARG A 33 7.89 -5.65 9.51
N SER A 34 9.06 -6.27 9.38
CA SER A 34 10.24 -5.83 10.12
C SER A 34 10.65 -4.41 9.72
N LYS A 35 11.40 -3.71 10.58
CA LYS A 35 11.89 -2.34 10.33
C LYS A 35 12.55 -2.21 8.94
N PHE A 36 13.34 -3.22 8.55
CA PHE A 36 14.00 -3.28 7.25
C PHE A 36 13.00 -3.41 6.09
N GLY A 37 12.03 -4.32 6.21
CA GLY A 37 11.00 -4.51 5.18
C GLY A 37 10.08 -3.30 5.02
N GLN A 38 9.81 -2.58 6.11
CA GLN A 38 9.05 -1.34 6.09
C GLN A 38 9.84 -0.22 5.38
N TRP A 39 11.11 -0.04 5.74
CA TRP A 39 12.00 0.94 5.11
C TRP A 39 12.14 0.72 3.60
N TRP A 40 12.33 -0.53 3.17
CA TRP A 40 12.36 -0.87 1.75
C TRP A 40 11.02 -0.58 1.08
N PHE A 41 9.89 -0.95 1.70
CA PHE A 41 8.57 -0.74 1.12
C PHE A 41 8.26 0.75 0.87
N GLU A 42 8.66 1.61 1.79
CA GLU A 42 8.49 3.06 1.68
C GLU A 42 9.41 3.65 0.60
N ARG A 43 10.67 3.21 0.54
CA ARG A 43 11.66 3.81 -0.35
C ARG A 43 11.78 3.15 -1.73
N LYS A 44 11.18 1.98 -1.96
CA LYS A 44 11.30 1.23 -3.24
C LYS A 44 10.95 2.06 -4.48
N ARG A 45 10.02 3.02 -4.38
CA ARG A 45 9.62 3.87 -5.51
C ARG A 45 10.74 4.80 -5.96
N ILE A 46 11.59 5.22 -5.04
CA ILE A 46 12.75 6.07 -5.29
C ILE A 46 14.01 5.23 -5.51
N LEU A 47 14.17 4.12 -4.76
CA LEU A 47 15.34 3.27 -4.88
C LEU A 47 15.45 2.60 -6.25
N LYS A 48 14.32 2.21 -6.86
CA LYS A 48 14.30 1.58 -8.18
C LYS A 48 14.99 2.43 -9.26
N PRO A 49 14.57 3.68 -9.53
CA PRO A 49 15.25 4.50 -10.53
C PRO A 49 16.69 4.81 -10.13
N VAL A 50 16.98 5.08 -8.85
CA VAL A 50 18.35 5.37 -8.39
C VAL A 50 19.31 4.21 -8.67
N LEU A 51 18.90 2.96 -8.41
CA LEU A 51 19.72 1.78 -8.70
C LEU A 51 19.95 1.60 -10.20
N ILE A 52 18.93 1.86 -11.03
CA ILE A 52 19.05 1.79 -12.49
C ILE A 52 20.03 2.86 -12.99
N THR A 53 19.89 4.10 -12.53
CA THR A 53 20.79 5.19 -12.91
C THR A 53 22.23 4.89 -12.48
N ALA A 54 22.43 4.37 -11.26
CA ALA A 54 23.75 3.98 -10.78
C ALA A 54 24.38 2.88 -11.66
N ALA A 55 23.62 1.86 -12.04
CA ALA A 55 24.10 0.80 -12.92
C ALA A 55 24.52 1.32 -14.30
N ILE A 56 23.76 2.27 -14.86
CA ILE A 56 24.08 2.90 -16.14
C ILE A 56 25.39 3.70 -16.03
N VAL A 57 25.54 4.52 -14.98
CA VAL A 57 26.76 5.32 -14.77
C VAL A 57 27.98 4.42 -14.66
N VAL A 58 27.89 3.34 -13.87
CA VAL A 58 28.98 2.37 -13.74
C VAL A 58 29.33 1.73 -15.09
N GLY A 59 28.32 1.31 -15.85
CA GLY A 59 28.51 0.76 -17.19
C GLY A 59 29.21 1.72 -18.15
N ILE A 60 28.82 3.00 -18.15
CA ILE A 60 29.45 4.04 -18.98
C ILE A 60 30.90 4.24 -18.55
N THR A 61 31.18 4.38 -17.26
CA THR A 61 32.56 4.56 -16.77
C THR A 61 33.45 3.37 -17.11
N TRP A 62 32.91 2.14 -17.04
CA TRP A 62 33.62 0.93 -17.42
C TRP A 62 33.96 0.91 -18.91
N LEU A 63 33.00 1.27 -19.78
CA LEU A 63 33.21 1.34 -21.22
C LEU A 63 34.28 2.38 -21.58
N ILE A 64 34.23 3.56 -20.96
CA ILE A 64 35.24 4.60 -21.17
C ILE A 64 36.61 4.10 -20.73
N PHE A 65 36.70 3.45 -19.57
CA PHE A 65 37.96 2.89 -19.07
C PHE A 65 38.56 1.88 -20.06
N GLU A 66 37.75 0.96 -20.57
CA GLU A 66 38.22 -0.04 -21.53
C GLU A 66 38.64 0.60 -22.87
N LEU A 67 37.91 1.63 -23.34
CA LEU A 67 38.30 2.37 -24.54
C LEU A 67 39.65 3.07 -24.37
N VAL A 68 39.86 3.75 -23.22
CA VAL A 68 41.15 4.39 -22.92
C VAL A 68 42.26 3.37 -22.84
N ARG A 69 42.01 2.22 -22.20
CA ARG A 69 42.97 1.13 -22.11
C ARG A 69 43.39 0.61 -23.49
N ILE A 70 42.43 0.39 -24.39
CA ILE A 70 42.70 -0.09 -25.75
C ILE A 70 43.44 0.98 -26.57
N ALA A 71 43.04 2.25 -26.46
CA ALA A 71 43.66 3.34 -27.23
C ALA A 71 45.09 3.68 -26.79
N ASN A 72 45.44 3.35 -25.54
CA ASN A 72 46.74 3.63 -24.94
C ASN A 72 47.67 2.39 -24.95
N GLN A 73 47.29 1.35 -25.69
CA GLN A 73 48.03 0.10 -25.92
C GLN A 73 48.52 0.05 -27.37
#